data_AF-A0A5P2DJN6-F1
#
_entry.id   AF-A0A5P2DJN6-F1
#
_cell.length_a   1.000
_cell.length_b   1.000
_cell.length_c   1.000
_cell.angle_alpha   90.00
_cell.angle_beta   90.00
_cell.angle_gamma   90.00
#
_symmetry.space_group_name_H-M   'P 1'
#
loop_
_entity.id
_entity.type
_entity.pdbx_description
1 polymer ?
#
loop_
_entity_poly.entity_id
_entity_poly.type
_entity_poly.pdbx_seq_one_letter_code
_entity_poly.pdbx_strand_id
1 'polypeptide(L)'
;MSDVQGGSTMTVSTDHSASPVAALSSALPREYVHKSAHSEVLLTGWRSVAPDEYVVTAQWPRAHSFYTPDGGHHDPLLLAESVRQAIPLLSHVAYDVPFGHRQIWDTFSYSTAADTLAVGSTPADISLHIRCSGISRRGRRLAGLTMHVTATRDGRFLGTAEAGFTNQPEAVYQRLRGQNGDLDEVAARTIPLPPPLTPRRVGRDRFHDVVLSPTSSTRRAQLRADVNHPILFDHPVDHAPGMLLLEAVRQAAYRSAYPRRGVLTDMEIRFFRYAELTSACWIETLPDPEAVPAPDRHPVRVVARQNDEVVFAATASIATAAAAPHRAYAEH
;
A
#
# COMPACT_ATOMS: atom_id res chain seq x y z
N MET A 1 82.90 -18.64 -8.63
CA MET A 1 82.36 -17.56 -9.48
C MET A 1 81.17 -18.16 -10.21
N SER A 2 80.02 -18.20 -9.54
CA SER A 2 78.95 -17.17 -9.60
C SER A 2 77.92 -17.59 -10.66
N ASP A 3 76.62 -17.44 -10.50
CA ASP A 3 75.74 -17.21 -9.35
C ASP A 3 74.33 -17.56 -9.85
N VAL A 4 73.44 -17.88 -8.92
CA VAL A 4 72.00 -18.10 -9.13
C VAL A 4 71.28 -16.75 -9.05
N GLN A 5 70.31 -16.48 -9.93
CA GLN A 5 69.10 -15.65 -9.74
C GLN A 5 68.37 -15.52 -11.10
N GLY A 6 67.05 -15.62 -11.27
CA GLY A 6 65.93 -15.33 -10.36
C GLY A 6 65.25 -14.03 -10.80
N GLY A 7 64.05 -14.10 -11.39
CA GLY A 7 63.26 -12.93 -11.81
C GLY A 7 61.92 -13.34 -12.43
N SER A 8 60.93 -13.70 -11.61
CA SER A 8 59.88 -12.82 -11.05
C SER A 8 58.76 -12.49 -12.04
N THR A 9 57.81 -13.43 -12.13
CA THR A 9 56.42 -13.16 -12.51
C THR A 9 55.79 -12.29 -11.42
N MET A 10 55.42 -11.04 -11.75
CA MET A 10 54.63 -10.19 -10.86
C MET A 10 53.22 -10.78 -10.70
N THR A 11 52.98 -11.50 -9.61
CA THR A 11 51.65 -11.66 -9.04
C THR A 11 51.37 -10.45 -8.15
N VAL A 12 50.58 -9.51 -8.66
CA VAL A 12 50.00 -8.46 -7.80
C VAL A 12 48.88 -9.11 -7.00
N SER A 13 49.22 -9.53 -5.78
CA SER A 13 48.27 -9.85 -4.74
C SER A 13 47.55 -8.57 -4.33
N THR A 14 46.31 -8.39 -4.77
CA THR A 14 45.40 -7.40 -4.19
C THR A 14 44.62 -8.06 -3.08
N ASP A 15 45.30 -8.25 -1.94
CA ASP A 15 44.61 -8.38 -0.67
C ASP A 15 44.14 -6.98 -0.29
N HIS A 16 42.90 -6.65 -0.66
CA HIS A 16 42.22 -5.47 -0.16
C HIS A 16 41.17 -5.95 0.82
N SER A 17 41.61 -6.03 2.08
CA SER A 17 40.74 -6.02 3.24
C SER A 17 39.96 -4.69 3.26
N ALA A 18 38.90 -4.61 2.46
CA ALA A 18 37.97 -3.50 2.52
C ALA A 18 37.17 -3.63 3.82
N SER A 19 37.43 -2.73 4.77
CA SER A 19 36.49 -2.46 5.85
C SER A 19 35.12 -2.16 5.23
N PRO A 20 34.02 -2.74 5.74
CA PRO A 20 32.71 -2.48 5.16
C PRO A 20 32.37 -1.01 5.42
N VAL A 21 32.42 -0.20 4.37
CA VAL A 21 31.74 1.10 4.38
C VAL A 21 30.31 0.80 4.74
N ALA A 22 29.86 1.30 5.90
CA ALA A 22 28.47 1.14 6.32
C ALA A 22 27.60 1.64 5.17
N ALA A 23 26.79 0.74 4.59
CA ALA A 23 25.95 1.09 3.47
C ALA A 23 25.01 2.22 3.91
N LEU A 24 25.10 3.38 3.24
CA LEU A 24 24.21 4.49 3.49
C LEU A 24 22.77 4.05 3.14
N SER A 25 21.81 4.38 4.00
CA SER A 25 20.40 4.13 3.71
C SER A 25 19.90 5.10 2.66
N SER A 26 19.20 4.60 1.64
CA SER A 26 18.52 5.39 0.63
C SER A 26 17.18 4.77 0.27
N ALA A 27 16.25 5.56 -0.23
CA ALA A 27 15.07 5.02 -0.91
C ALA A 27 15.50 4.12 -2.09
N LEU A 28 14.72 3.07 -2.35
CA LEU A 28 14.89 2.25 -3.55
C LEU A 28 14.62 3.08 -4.82
N PRO A 29 15.17 2.68 -5.99
CA PRO A 29 14.83 3.34 -7.24
C PRO A 29 13.31 3.27 -7.49
N ARG A 30 12.71 4.43 -7.75
CA ARG A 30 11.24 4.61 -7.86
C ARG A 30 10.60 3.72 -8.92
N GLU A 31 11.36 3.33 -9.94
CA GLU A 31 10.93 2.45 -11.03
C GLU A 31 10.55 1.05 -10.52
N TYR A 32 11.23 0.53 -9.50
CA TYR A 32 10.91 -0.80 -8.94
C TYR A 32 9.63 -0.81 -8.10
N VAL A 33 9.24 0.33 -7.54
CA VAL A 33 8.05 0.46 -6.67
C VAL A 33 6.87 1.14 -7.36
N HIS A 34 7.02 1.39 -8.66
CA HIS A 34 6.05 2.05 -9.54
C HIS A 34 5.60 3.40 -8.97
N LYS A 35 6.57 4.25 -8.62
CA LYS A 35 6.34 5.64 -8.20
C LYS A 35 6.92 6.63 -9.19
N SER A 36 6.22 7.74 -9.41
CA SER A 36 6.69 8.86 -10.21
C SER A 36 7.65 9.75 -9.40
N ALA A 37 7.33 9.99 -8.12
CA ALA A 37 8.06 10.86 -7.22
C ALA A 37 8.90 10.08 -6.19
N HIS A 38 10.16 10.51 -6.00
CA HIS A 38 11.06 9.91 -5.01
C HIS A 38 10.55 10.08 -3.57
N SER A 39 9.84 11.16 -3.27
CA SER A 39 9.25 11.41 -1.94
C SER A 39 8.18 10.38 -1.56
N GLU A 40 7.61 9.69 -2.54
CA GLU A 40 6.56 8.69 -2.34
C GLU A 40 7.13 7.26 -2.26
N VAL A 41 8.46 7.10 -2.31
CA VAL A 41 9.12 5.80 -2.11
C VAL A 41 9.36 5.59 -0.63
N LEU A 42 8.67 4.63 -0.04
CA LEU A 42 8.84 4.25 1.37
C LEU A 42 9.94 3.18 1.54
N LEU A 43 10.11 2.31 0.54
CA LEU A 43 11.01 1.17 0.64
C LEU A 43 12.47 1.59 0.52
N THR A 44 13.33 1.06 1.40
CA THR A 44 14.75 1.43 1.52
C THR A 44 15.71 0.30 1.15
N GLY A 45 15.20 -0.93 1.02
CA GLY A 45 16.07 -2.08 0.75
C GLY A 45 15.30 -3.39 0.72
N TRP A 46 15.89 -4.42 0.14
CA TRP A 46 15.35 -5.78 0.16
C TRP A 46 16.47 -6.83 0.11
N ARG A 47 16.18 -8.05 0.56
CA ARG A 47 17.05 -9.22 0.42
C ARG A 47 16.24 -10.52 0.43
N SER A 48 16.71 -11.54 -0.27
CA SER A 48 16.21 -12.91 -0.11
C SER A 48 16.80 -13.53 1.17
N VAL A 49 15.98 -14.30 1.88
CA VAL A 49 16.38 -15.01 3.10
C VAL A 49 16.20 -16.53 2.99
N ALA A 50 15.26 -16.96 2.16
CA ALA A 50 15.03 -18.34 1.75
C ALA A 50 14.31 -18.33 0.38
N PRO A 51 14.12 -19.49 -0.28
CA PRO A 51 13.30 -19.56 -1.48
C PRO A 51 11.91 -18.99 -1.23
N ASP A 52 11.48 -18.05 -2.08
CA ASP A 52 10.18 -17.37 -1.98
C ASP A 52 9.96 -16.61 -0.66
N GLU A 53 11.04 -16.29 0.07
CA GLU A 53 11.00 -15.51 1.30
C GLU A 53 12.00 -14.35 1.26
N TYR A 54 11.51 -13.17 1.66
CA TYR A 54 12.22 -11.91 1.51
C TYR A 54 12.07 -11.05 2.76
N VAL A 55 13.08 -10.23 3.03
CA VAL A 55 12.97 -9.11 3.94
C VAL A 55 13.02 -7.83 3.12
N VAL A 56 12.00 -6.99 3.26
CA VAL A 56 11.92 -5.66 2.65
C VAL A 56 11.91 -4.63 3.79
N THR A 57 12.75 -3.60 3.67
CA THR A 57 12.83 -2.51 4.65
C THR A 57 12.16 -1.26 4.10
N ALA A 58 11.55 -0.47 4.97
CA ALA A 58 10.90 0.78 4.65
C ALA A 58 11.12 1.81 5.76
N GLN A 59 10.95 3.08 5.42
CA GLN A 59 10.93 4.16 6.40
C GLN A 59 9.63 4.95 6.27
N TRP A 60 8.92 5.12 7.38
CA TRP A 60 7.71 5.92 7.44
C TRP A 60 8.01 7.31 7.98
N PRO A 61 7.58 8.38 7.28
CA PRO A 61 7.82 9.73 7.73
C PRO A 61 6.92 10.08 8.92
N ARG A 62 7.40 10.95 9.82
CA ARG A 62 6.61 11.45 10.96
C ARG A 62 5.38 12.26 10.54
N ALA A 63 5.39 12.79 9.33
CA ALA A 63 4.31 13.54 8.71
C ALA A 63 4.29 13.24 7.22
N HIS A 64 3.11 13.06 6.67
CA HIS A 64 2.88 12.81 5.26
C HIS A 64 1.77 13.73 4.76
N SER A 65 1.81 14.13 3.49
CA SER A 65 0.82 15.04 2.89
C SER A 65 -0.60 14.46 2.88
N PHE A 66 -0.72 13.17 2.55
CA PHE A 66 -1.96 12.39 2.53
C PHE A 66 -2.13 11.43 3.73
N TYR A 67 -1.18 10.52 3.98
CA TYR A 67 -1.18 9.58 5.11
C TYR A 67 -0.88 10.25 6.47
N THR A 68 -1.69 11.25 6.81
CA THR A 68 -1.51 12.10 7.99
C THR A 68 -1.75 11.32 9.28
N PRO A 69 -0.87 11.44 10.29
CA PRO A 69 -1.12 10.88 11.61
C PRO A 69 -2.42 11.37 12.25
N ASP A 70 -3.13 10.52 12.97
CA ASP A 70 -4.32 10.86 13.76
C ASP A 70 -4.19 10.33 15.19
N GLY A 71 -4.57 11.13 16.18
CA GLY A 71 -4.45 10.77 17.60
C GLY A 71 -3.03 10.41 18.04
N GLY A 72 -2.00 10.87 17.32
CA GLY A 72 -0.60 10.52 17.55
C GLY A 72 -0.16 9.17 16.98
N HIS A 73 -0.97 8.52 16.15
CA HIS A 73 -0.64 7.27 15.46
C HIS A 73 -0.42 7.53 13.97
N HIS A 74 0.53 6.82 13.35
CA HIS A 74 0.67 6.80 11.89
C HIS A 74 -0.63 6.32 11.24
N ASP A 75 -0.93 6.82 10.04
CA ASP A 75 -2.04 6.29 9.24
C ASP A 75 -1.75 4.81 8.90
N PRO A 76 -2.61 3.86 9.32
CA PRO A 76 -2.45 2.43 9.05
C PRO A 76 -2.30 2.10 7.56
N LEU A 77 -2.79 2.96 6.67
CA LEU A 77 -2.60 2.78 5.23
C LEU A 77 -1.14 2.93 4.78
N LEU A 78 -0.20 3.39 5.62
CA LEU A 78 1.23 3.30 5.35
C LEU A 78 1.73 1.85 5.28
N LEU A 79 1.14 0.94 6.06
CA LEU A 79 1.41 -0.49 5.91
C LEU A 79 0.91 -0.98 4.55
N ALA A 80 -0.31 -0.59 4.18
CA ALA A 80 -0.88 -0.94 2.89
C ALA A 80 -0.06 -0.41 1.71
N GLU A 81 0.39 0.85 1.77
CA GLU A 81 1.27 1.44 0.76
C GLU A 81 2.63 0.74 0.69
N SER A 82 3.21 0.34 1.83
CA SER A 82 4.48 -0.38 1.86
C SER A 82 4.36 -1.75 1.18
N VAL A 83 3.25 -2.47 1.43
CA VAL A 83 2.96 -3.74 0.73
C VAL A 83 2.67 -3.50 -0.75
N ARG A 84 1.91 -2.43 -1.09
CA ARG A 84 1.66 -2.02 -2.48
C ARG A 84 2.95 -1.78 -3.25
N GLN A 85 3.97 -1.20 -2.61
CA GLN A 85 5.31 -1.00 -3.20
C GLN A 85 6.11 -2.30 -3.30
N ALA A 86 5.96 -3.22 -2.34
CA ALA A 86 6.64 -4.51 -2.35
C ALA A 86 6.17 -5.44 -3.48
N ILE A 87 4.89 -5.34 -3.87
CA ILE A 87 4.28 -6.11 -4.98
C ILE A 87 5.07 -5.99 -6.30
N PRO A 88 5.23 -4.80 -6.90
CA PRO A 88 6.01 -4.65 -8.13
C PRO A 88 7.50 -4.88 -7.88
N LEU A 89 8.04 -4.47 -6.73
CA LEU A 89 9.46 -4.68 -6.39
C LEU A 89 9.82 -6.15 -6.51
N LEU A 90 9.17 -7.02 -5.75
CA LEU A 90 9.46 -8.46 -5.74
C LEU A 90 9.09 -9.12 -7.07
N SER A 91 8.05 -8.66 -7.75
CA SER A 91 7.74 -9.14 -9.11
C SER A 91 8.94 -8.97 -10.05
N HIS A 92 9.60 -7.81 -10.01
CA HIS A 92 10.77 -7.53 -10.85
C HIS A 92 12.03 -8.24 -10.35
N VAL A 93 12.39 -8.07 -9.08
CA VAL A 93 13.72 -8.46 -8.59
C VAL A 93 13.84 -9.93 -8.19
N ALA A 94 12.72 -10.58 -7.87
CA ALA A 94 12.70 -11.96 -7.41
C ALA A 94 12.01 -12.93 -8.37
N TYR A 95 11.14 -12.42 -9.26
CA TYR A 95 10.36 -13.23 -10.19
C TYR A 95 10.56 -12.87 -11.67
N ASP A 96 11.56 -12.04 -11.97
CA ASP A 96 11.98 -11.66 -13.32
C ASP A 96 10.83 -11.13 -14.20
N VAL A 97 9.82 -10.51 -13.59
CA VAL A 97 8.74 -9.85 -14.35
C VAL A 97 9.35 -8.62 -15.04
N PRO A 98 9.18 -8.45 -16.35
CA PRO A 98 9.64 -7.24 -17.04
C PRO A 98 8.87 -5.98 -16.59
N PHE A 99 9.52 -4.82 -16.68
CA PHE A 99 8.83 -3.53 -16.57
C PHE A 99 7.69 -3.42 -17.60
N GLY A 100 6.64 -2.66 -17.25
CA GLY A 100 5.43 -2.49 -18.07
C GLY A 100 4.32 -3.52 -17.81
N HIS A 101 4.63 -4.61 -17.09
CA HIS A 101 3.59 -5.53 -16.61
C HIS A 101 2.69 -4.85 -15.55
N ARG A 102 1.40 -5.20 -15.57
CA ARG A 102 0.38 -4.67 -14.65
C ARG A 102 0.03 -5.69 -13.57
N GLN A 103 0.10 -5.29 -12.30
CA GLN A 103 -0.39 -6.09 -11.19
C GLN A 103 -1.87 -5.80 -10.94
N ILE A 104 -2.71 -6.82 -11.00
CA ILE A 104 -4.15 -6.73 -10.70
C ILE A 104 -4.40 -7.42 -9.37
N TRP A 105 -5.00 -6.71 -8.42
CA TRP A 105 -5.26 -7.22 -7.08
C TRP A 105 -6.55 -8.04 -7.04
N ASP A 106 -6.49 -9.19 -6.36
CA ASP A 106 -7.64 -10.06 -6.11
C ASP A 106 -8.15 -9.86 -4.67
N THR A 107 -7.22 -9.85 -3.71
CA THR A 107 -7.48 -9.68 -2.28
C THR A 107 -6.40 -8.82 -1.63
N PHE A 108 -6.78 -8.07 -0.60
CA PHE A 108 -5.85 -7.38 0.27
C PHE A 108 -6.37 -7.39 1.70
N SER A 109 -5.51 -7.65 2.68
CA SER A 109 -5.86 -7.52 4.08
C SER A 109 -4.69 -7.02 4.90
N TYR A 110 -5.00 -6.39 6.04
CA TYR A 110 -4.01 -6.12 7.08
C TYR A 110 -4.65 -6.11 8.47
N SER A 111 -3.82 -6.36 9.46
CA SER A 111 -4.10 -6.13 10.88
C SER A 111 -2.89 -5.45 11.52
N THR A 112 -3.13 -4.46 12.36
CA THR A 112 -2.08 -3.67 13.03
C THR A 112 -2.30 -3.58 14.53
N ALA A 113 -1.20 -3.57 15.28
CA ALA A 113 -1.23 -3.30 16.71
C ALA A 113 -1.15 -1.78 16.94
N ALA A 114 -2.22 -1.18 17.49
CA ALA A 114 -2.35 0.26 17.62
C ALA A 114 -1.20 0.92 18.41
N ASP A 115 -0.69 0.25 19.45
CA ASP A 115 0.44 0.73 20.26
C ASP A 115 1.72 0.95 19.45
N THR A 116 1.99 0.07 18.48
CA THR A 116 3.18 0.16 17.62
C THR A 116 3.03 1.15 16.46
N LEU A 117 1.83 1.69 16.22
CA LEU A 117 1.60 2.78 15.26
C LEU A 117 1.96 4.16 15.82
N ALA A 118 2.19 4.30 17.13
CA ALA A 118 2.47 5.58 17.77
C ALA A 118 3.64 6.35 17.08
N VAL A 119 3.43 7.60 16.71
CA VAL A 119 4.46 8.41 16.03
C VAL A 119 5.57 8.77 17.00
N GLY A 120 6.79 8.30 16.69
CA GLY A 120 7.98 8.55 17.50
C GLY A 120 8.59 9.94 17.31
N SER A 121 9.73 10.17 17.96
CA SER A 121 10.57 11.36 17.78
C SER A 121 11.34 11.36 16.46
N THR A 122 11.61 10.18 15.89
CA THR A 122 12.27 9.95 14.59
C THR A 122 11.31 9.31 13.58
N PRO A 123 11.63 9.31 12.27
CA PRO A 123 10.97 8.42 11.31
C PRO A 123 10.98 6.96 11.81
N ALA A 124 9.96 6.19 11.43
CA ALA A 124 9.84 4.80 11.86
C ALA A 124 10.47 3.88 10.81
N ASP A 125 11.46 3.08 11.22
CA ASP A 125 12.05 2.06 10.37
C ASP A 125 11.25 0.76 10.50
N ILE A 126 10.76 0.26 9.36
CA ILE A 126 9.86 -0.88 9.26
C ILE A 126 10.57 -2.01 8.52
N SER A 127 10.45 -3.22 9.04
CA SER A 127 10.89 -4.44 8.37
C SER A 127 9.69 -5.33 8.07
N LEU A 128 9.50 -5.63 6.78
CA LEU A 128 8.49 -6.53 6.24
C LEU A 128 9.15 -7.88 5.95
N HIS A 129 8.81 -8.90 6.72
CA HIS A 129 9.13 -10.27 6.38
C HIS A 129 8.02 -10.83 5.48
N ILE A 130 8.35 -11.18 4.24
CA ILE A 130 7.40 -11.53 3.18
C ILE A 130 7.65 -12.96 2.73
N ARG A 131 6.65 -13.82 2.88
CA ARG A 131 6.61 -15.18 2.29
C ARG A 131 5.64 -15.19 1.12
N CYS A 132 6.10 -15.64 -0.04
CA CYS A 132 5.28 -15.79 -1.23
C CYS A 132 4.75 -17.22 -1.34
N SER A 133 3.50 -17.37 -1.78
CA SER A 133 2.86 -18.68 -1.97
C SER A 133 1.82 -18.62 -3.08
N GLY A 134 1.22 -19.76 -3.42
CA GLY A 134 0.22 -19.83 -4.51
C GLY A 134 0.79 -19.39 -5.86
N ILE A 135 2.09 -19.61 -6.08
CA ILE A 135 2.81 -19.03 -7.22
C ILE A 135 2.39 -19.74 -8.50
N SER A 136 1.70 -19.02 -9.38
CA SER A 136 1.28 -19.50 -10.69
C SER A 136 2.17 -18.93 -11.79
N ARG A 137 2.41 -19.72 -12.84
CA ARG A 137 3.25 -19.32 -13.99
C ARG A 137 2.55 -19.61 -15.31
N ARG A 138 2.80 -18.74 -16.30
CA ARG A 138 2.47 -18.98 -17.71
C ARG A 138 3.79 -19.16 -18.47
N GLY A 139 4.16 -20.42 -18.72
CA GLY A 139 5.51 -20.77 -19.12
C GLY A 139 6.51 -20.44 -18.01
N ARG A 140 7.54 -19.65 -18.30
CA ARG A 140 8.54 -19.21 -17.30
C ARG A 140 8.14 -17.97 -16.51
N ARG A 141 7.10 -17.25 -16.94
CA ARG A 141 6.74 -15.94 -16.38
C ARG A 141 5.77 -16.09 -15.21
N LEU A 142 5.97 -15.29 -14.16
CA LEU A 142 5.02 -15.16 -13.06
C LEU A 142 3.66 -14.70 -13.60
N ALA A 143 2.61 -15.43 -13.25
CA ALA A 143 1.22 -15.11 -13.58
C ALA A 143 0.44 -14.58 -12.37
N GLY A 144 0.83 -14.97 -11.16
CA GLY A 144 0.24 -14.47 -9.91
C GLY A 144 0.81 -15.18 -8.68
N LEU A 145 0.65 -14.56 -7.52
CA LEU A 145 1.04 -15.12 -6.22
C LEU A 145 0.28 -14.42 -5.08
N THR A 146 0.43 -14.96 -3.88
CA THR A 146 0.00 -14.33 -2.63
C THR A 146 1.22 -14.00 -1.77
N MET A 147 1.35 -12.74 -1.35
CA MET A 147 2.32 -12.28 -0.36
C MET A 147 1.72 -12.36 1.05
N HIS A 148 2.43 -13.03 1.95
CA HIS A 148 2.15 -13.10 3.38
C HIS A 148 3.17 -12.25 4.12
N VAL A 149 2.74 -11.18 4.76
CA VAL A 149 3.62 -10.16 5.34
C VAL A 149 3.49 -10.16 6.86
N THR A 150 4.63 -10.21 7.54
CA THR A 150 4.75 -9.86 8.96
C THR A 150 5.58 -8.58 9.05
N ALA A 151 4.99 -7.51 9.56
CA ALA A 151 5.64 -6.23 9.72
C ALA A 151 6.14 -6.06 11.16
N THR A 152 7.34 -5.50 11.28
CA THR A 152 7.95 -5.15 12.56
C THR A 152 8.49 -3.74 12.51
N ARG A 153 8.48 -3.06 13.65
CA ARG A 153 9.09 -1.75 13.88
C ARG A 153 10.03 -1.86 15.05
N ASP A 154 11.31 -1.53 14.88
CA ASP A 154 12.32 -1.63 15.93
C ASP A 154 12.34 -3.04 16.60
N GLY A 155 12.11 -4.09 15.80
CA GLY A 155 11.99 -5.47 16.25
C GLY A 155 10.67 -5.85 16.96
N ARG A 156 9.77 -4.89 17.19
CA ARG A 156 8.44 -5.12 17.77
C ARG A 156 7.43 -5.45 16.68
N PHE A 157 6.51 -6.37 16.95
CA PHE A 157 5.44 -6.72 16.02
C PHE A 157 4.53 -5.52 15.75
N LEU A 158 4.42 -5.13 14.48
CA LEU A 158 3.58 -4.02 14.03
C LEU A 158 2.22 -4.51 13.51
N GLY A 159 2.23 -5.65 12.82
CA GLY A 159 1.04 -6.15 12.16
C GLY A 159 1.33 -7.21 11.12
N THR A 160 0.27 -7.68 10.48
CA THR A 160 0.32 -8.58 9.33
C THR A 160 -0.41 -7.97 8.14
N ALA A 161 -0.07 -8.43 6.94
CA ALA A 161 -0.84 -8.15 5.74
C ALA A 161 -0.80 -9.35 4.78
N GLU A 162 -1.84 -9.49 3.96
CA GLU A 162 -1.88 -10.43 2.85
C GLU A 162 -2.26 -9.69 1.57
N ALA A 163 -1.60 -10.00 0.46
CA ALA A 163 -1.94 -9.45 -0.85
C ALA A 163 -1.90 -10.54 -1.93
N GLY A 164 -3.06 -10.85 -2.50
CA GLY A 164 -3.20 -11.73 -3.67
C GLY A 164 -3.29 -10.92 -4.95
N PHE A 165 -2.47 -11.24 -5.95
CA PHE A 165 -2.49 -10.53 -7.22
C PHE A 165 -2.04 -11.38 -8.40
N THR A 166 -2.44 -10.94 -9.60
CA THR A 166 -1.95 -11.47 -10.87
C THR A 166 -1.06 -10.47 -11.60
N ASN A 167 -0.14 -10.99 -12.41
CA ASN A 167 0.74 -10.22 -13.29
C ASN A 167 0.29 -10.38 -14.74
N GLN A 168 -0.09 -9.27 -15.38
CA GLN A 168 -0.47 -9.27 -16.79
C GLN A 168 0.59 -8.58 -17.65
N PRO A 169 1.09 -9.24 -18.71
CA PRO A 169 1.82 -8.54 -19.76
C PRO A 169 0.97 -7.40 -20.32
N GLU A 170 1.60 -6.30 -20.72
CA GLU A 170 0.91 -5.11 -21.22
C GLU A 170 -0.09 -5.45 -22.36
N ALA A 171 0.32 -6.23 -23.36
CA ALA A 171 -0.57 -6.62 -24.46
C ALA A 171 -1.75 -7.52 -24.02
N VAL A 172 -1.63 -8.25 -22.91
CA VAL A 172 -2.76 -9.00 -22.32
C VAL A 172 -3.67 -8.03 -21.57
N TYR A 173 -3.09 -7.11 -20.80
CA TYR A 173 -3.83 -6.08 -20.07
C TYR A 173 -4.65 -5.22 -21.02
N GLN A 174 -4.06 -4.72 -22.11
CA GLN A 174 -4.76 -3.91 -23.11
C GLN A 174 -5.95 -4.64 -23.74
N ARG A 175 -5.79 -5.93 -24.06
CA ARG A 175 -6.90 -6.77 -24.56
C ARG A 175 -7.99 -6.99 -23.52
N LEU A 176 -7.62 -7.14 -22.24
CA LEU A 176 -8.57 -7.28 -21.14
C LEU A 176 -9.38 -6.00 -20.93
N ARG A 177 -8.75 -4.84 -21.11
CA ARG A 177 -9.39 -3.52 -20.92
C ARG A 177 -10.20 -3.06 -22.12
N GLY A 178 -9.87 -3.51 -23.34
CA GLY A 178 -10.59 -3.12 -24.55
C GLY A 178 -10.61 -1.60 -24.72
N GLN A 179 -11.80 -1.02 -24.90
CA GLN A 179 -12.00 0.44 -25.03
C GLN A 179 -11.59 1.23 -23.77
N ASN A 180 -11.43 0.57 -22.62
CA ASN A 180 -10.95 1.20 -21.40
C ASN A 180 -9.43 1.07 -21.25
N GLY A 181 -8.70 0.58 -22.25
CA GLY A 181 -7.23 0.51 -22.23
C GLY A 181 -6.53 1.79 -22.71
N ASP A 182 -7.28 2.65 -23.41
CA ASP A 182 -6.82 3.95 -23.89
C ASP A 182 -7.06 5.03 -22.82
N LEU A 183 -5.97 5.62 -22.32
CA LEU A 183 -6.00 6.60 -21.25
C LEU A 183 -6.62 7.94 -21.69
N ASP A 184 -6.42 8.34 -22.95
CA ASP A 184 -6.96 9.60 -23.46
C ASP A 184 -8.48 9.48 -23.64
N GLU A 185 -8.96 8.33 -24.13
CA GLU A 185 -10.40 8.05 -24.19
C GLU A 185 -11.04 7.99 -22.80
N VAL A 186 -10.39 7.34 -21.83
CA VAL A 186 -10.89 7.27 -20.45
C VAL A 186 -10.93 8.67 -19.83
N ALA A 187 -9.88 9.48 -20.01
CA ALA A 187 -9.84 10.85 -19.53
C ALA A 187 -10.98 11.69 -20.11
N ALA A 188 -11.25 11.59 -21.41
CA ALA A 188 -12.33 12.30 -22.09
C ALA A 188 -13.73 11.89 -21.61
N ARG A 189 -13.91 10.65 -21.14
CA ARG A 189 -15.18 10.11 -20.63
C ARG A 189 -15.29 10.14 -19.10
N THR A 190 -14.26 10.60 -18.38
CA THR A 190 -14.25 10.60 -16.91
C THR A 190 -15.37 11.49 -16.39
N ILE A 191 -16.12 10.99 -15.39
CA ILE A 191 -17.24 11.74 -14.84
C ILE A 191 -16.74 12.98 -14.07
N PRO A 192 -17.54 14.06 -14.00
CA PRO A 192 -17.19 15.22 -13.19
C PRO A 192 -16.95 14.84 -11.73
N LEU A 193 -15.94 15.46 -11.12
CA LEU A 193 -15.57 15.24 -9.72
C LEU A 193 -16.70 15.70 -8.78
N PRO A 194 -17.38 14.80 -8.04
CA PRO A 194 -18.47 15.21 -7.18
C PRO A 194 -17.96 15.94 -5.91
N PRO A 195 -18.83 16.71 -5.21
CA PRO A 195 -18.43 17.42 -4.01
C PRO A 195 -17.99 16.46 -2.89
N PRO A 196 -17.01 16.83 -2.06
CA PRO A 196 -16.55 15.97 -0.96
C PRO A 196 -17.52 15.97 0.22
N LEU A 197 -17.53 14.88 1.00
CA LEU A 197 -18.02 14.88 2.38
C LEU A 197 -17.21 15.85 3.26
N THR A 198 -17.75 16.18 4.43
CA THR A 198 -17.02 16.95 5.44
C THR A 198 -15.76 16.18 5.89
N PRO A 199 -14.53 16.72 5.73
CA PRO A 199 -13.29 15.98 5.98
C PRO A 199 -13.23 15.30 7.35
N ARG A 200 -13.55 16.06 8.41
CA ARG A 200 -13.50 15.54 9.79
C ARG A 200 -14.44 14.38 10.06
N ARG A 201 -15.51 14.22 9.27
CA ARG A 201 -16.43 13.08 9.41
C ARG A 201 -15.87 11.78 8.83
N VAL A 202 -14.83 11.86 8.01
CA VAL A 202 -14.20 10.72 7.32
C VAL A 202 -12.75 10.52 7.73
N GLY A 203 -12.29 11.16 8.81
CA GLY A 203 -10.92 11.01 9.30
C GLY A 203 -9.87 11.73 8.45
N ARG A 204 -10.24 12.85 7.80
CA ARG A 204 -9.34 13.71 7.03
C ARG A 204 -9.45 15.18 7.46
N ASP A 205 -8.43 15.97 7.15
CA ASP A 205 -8.40 17.41 7.46
C ASP A 205 -8.65 18.30 6.24
N ARG A 206 -8.36 17.80 5.03
CA ARG A 206 -8.44 18.58 3.79
C ARG A 206 -9.47 17.98 2.85
N PHE A 207 -10.20 18.85 2.15
CA PHE A 207 -11.21 18.43 1.17
C PHE A 207 -10.64 17.62 0.00
N HIS A 208 -9.39 17.89 -0.41
CA HIS A 208 -8.75 17.14 -1.49
C HIS A 208 -8.52 15.66 -1.15
N ASP A 209 -8.40 15.32 0.15
CA ASP A 209 -8.16 13.95 0.61
C ASP A 209 -9.46 13.16 0.75
N VAL A 210 -10.62 13.81 0.60
CA VAL A 210 -11.93 13.16 0.75
C VAL A 210 -12.28 12.44 -0.55
N VAL A 211 -12.45 11.13 -0.44
CA VAL A 211 -12.72 10.23 -1.58
C VAL A 211 -14.17 9.75 -1.60
N LEU A 212 -15.02 10.32 -0.75
CA LEU A 212 -16.44 10.03 -0.66
C LEU A 212 -17.27 11.31 -0.82
N SER A 213 -18.23 11.29 -1.74
CA SER A 213 -19.22 12.34 -1.94
C SER A 213 -20.55 12.01 -1.24
N PRO A 214 -21.23 13.00 -0.63
CA PRO A 214 -22.49 12.77 0.08
C PRO A 214 -23.61 12.32 -0.86
N THR A 215 -24.54 11.55 -0.29
CA THR A 215 -25.88 11.33 -0.85
C THR A 215 -26.93 11.72 0.19
N SER A 216 -28.21 11.57 -0.14
CA SER A 216 -29.31 11.72 0.84
C SER A 216 -29.28 10.64 1.94
N SER A 217 -28.49 9.57 1.79
CA SER A 217 -28.35 8.50 2.76
C SER A 217 -27.05 8.61 3.57
N THR A 218 -27.13 8.30 4.86
CA THR A 218 -25.95 8.17 5.74
C THR A 218 -25.15 6.90 5.48
N ARG A 219 -25.75 5.90 4.82
CA ARG A 219 -25.15 4.60 4.52
C ARG A 219 -24.61 4.48 3.10
N ARG A 220 -24.78 5.50 2.26
CA ARG A 220 -24.32 5.50 0.88
C ARG A 220 -23.52 6.76 0.58
N ALA A 221 -22.44 6.61 -0.16
CA ALA A 221 -21.65 7.69 -0.73
C ALA A 221 -21.32 7.35 -2.18
N GLN A 222 -21.03 8.35 -3.00
CA GLN A 222 -20.40 8.12 -4.30
C GLN A 222 -18.88 8.14 -4.11
N LEU A 223 -18.14 7.23 -4.76
CA LEU A 223 -16.69 7.30 -4.85
C LEU A 223 -16.30 8.59 -5.58
N ARG A 224 -15.42 9.37 -4.98
CA ARG A 224 -14.85 10.61 -5.51
C ARG A 224 -13.41 10.35 -5.95
N ALA A 225 -13.24 10.08 -7.24
CA ALA A 225 -11.94 9.87 -7.88
C ALA A 225 -11.39 11.19 -8.42
N ASP A 226 -10.58 11.88 -7.61
CA ASP A 226 -9.85 13.07 -8.07
C ASP A 226 -8.60 12.64 -8.82
N VAL A 227 -8.67 12.59 -10.16
CA VAL A 227 -7.56 12.14 -11.02
C VAL A 227 -6.31 13.03 -10.93
N ASN A 228 -6.41 14.21 -10.31
CA ASN A 228 -5.28 15.11 -10.06
C ASN A 228 -4.68 14.93 -8.66
N HIS A 229 -5.17 13.97 -7.86
CA HIS A 229 -4.65 13.75 -6.51
C HIS A 229 -3.22 13.19 -6.57
N PRO A 230 -2.19 13.90 -6.07
CA PRO A 230 -0.79 13.57 -6.35
C PRO A 230 -0.33 12.22 -5.77
N ILE A 231 -0.97 11.75 -4.70
CA ILE A 231 -0.62 10.47 -4.04
C ILE A 231 -1.45 9.29 -4.57
N LEU A 232 -2.78 9.43 -4.63
CA LEU A 232 -3.69 8.37 -5.07
C LEU A 232 -3.68 8.16 -6.59
N PHE A 233 -3.34 9.19 -7.37
CA PHE A 233 -3.19 9.18 -8.82
C PHE A 233 -1.77 9.68 -9.22
N ASP A 234 -0.75 9.05 -8.66
CA ASP A 234 0.67 9.38 -8.93
C ASP A 234 1.07 9.27 -10.41
N HIS A 235 0.33 8.50 -11.20
CA HIS A 235 0.44 8.44 -12.65
C HIS A 235 -0.93 8.19 -13.29
N PRO A 236 -1.10 8.50 -14.60
CA PRO A 236 -2.33 8.21 -15.32
C PRO A 236 -2.72 6.74 -15.27
N VAL A 237 -3.99 6.48 -14.97
CA VAL A 237 -4.58 5.15 -14.87
C VAL A 237 -5.97 5.14 -15.51
N ASP A 238 -6.40 3.97 -15.94
CA ASP A 238 -7.67 3.74 -16.63
C ASP A 238 -8.83 3.35 -15.70
N HIS A 239 -8.57 3.16 -14.41
CA HIS A 239 -9.55 2.82 -13.38
C HIS A 239 -9.12 3.39 -12.02
N ALA A 240 -10.04 3.40 -11.05
CA ALA A 240 -9.73 3.83 -9.69
C ALA A 240 -8.70 2.88 -9.03
N PRO A 241 -7.54 3.40 -8.56
CA PRO A 241 -6.47 2.57 -7.99
C PRO A 241 -6.86 1.83 -6.71
N GLY A 242 -6.22 0.69 -6.44
CA GLY A 242 -6.45 -0.09 -5.22
C GLY A 242 -6.36 0.76 -3.94
N MET A 243 -5.35 1.64 -3.83
CA MET A 243 -5.21 2.53 -2.66
C MET A 243 -6.36 3.54 -2.50
N LEU A 244 -6.96 4.00 -3.59
CA LEU A 244 -8.17 4.84 -3.54
C LEU A 244 -9.35 4.04 -2.97
N LEU A 245 -9.47 2.76 -3.34
CA LEU A 245 -10.52 1.87 -2.83
C LEU A 245 -10.30 1.53 -1.34
N LEU A 246 -9.06 1.28 -0.91
CA LEU A 246 -8.74 1.14 0.52
C LEU A 246 -9.07 2.42 1.30
N GLU A 247 -8.77 3.59 0.74
CA GLU A 247 -9.14 4.87 1.35
C GLU A 247 -10.67 5.04 1.44
N ALA A 248 -11.42 4.62 0.42
CA ALA A 248 -12.88 4.67 0.46
C ALA A 248 -13.44 3.80 1.59
N VAL A 249 -12.86 2.62 1.83
CA VAL A 249 -13.21 1.76 2.97
C VAL A 249 -12.86 2.44 4.30
N ARG A 250 -11.66 3.01 4.42
CA ARG A 250 -11.22 3.78 5.60
C ARG A 250 -12.20 4.91 5.90
N GLN A 251 -12.52 5.76 4.93
CA GLN A 251 -13.43 6.88 5.10
C GLN A 251 -14.86 6.45 5.44
N ALA A 252 -15.33 5.35 4.86
CA ALA A 252 -16.64 4.77 5.19
C ALA A 252 -16.69 4.29 6.65
N ALA A 253 -15.62 3.65 7.13
CA ALA A 253 -15.49 3.23 8.53
C ALA A 253 -15.52 4.43 9.48
N TYR A 254 -14.71 5.45 9.23
CA TYR A 254 -14.70 6.67 10.08
C TYR A 254 -16.04 7.40 10.05
N ARG A 255 -16.69 7.49 8.88
CA ARG A 255 -18.05 8.05 8.76
C ARG A 255 -19.06 7.32 9.62
N SER A 256 -18.98 5.99 9.67
CA SER A 256 -19.87 5.16 10.46
C SER A 256 -19.60 5.26 11.97
N ALA A 257 -18.33 5.41 12.35
CA ALA A 257 -17.93 5.53 13.74
C ALA A 257 -18.13 6.95 14.31
N TYR A 258 -18.16 7.99 13.48
CA TYR A 258 -18.25 9.39 13.90
C TYR A 258 -19.44 9.64 14.87
N PRO A 259 -19.23 10.37 15.99
CA PRO A 259 -18.02 11.13 16.38
C PRO A 259 -16.99 10.34 17.20
N ARG A 260 -17.08 9.00 17.26
CA ARG A 260 -16.10 8.19 18.00
C ARG A 260 -14.70 8.36 17.38
N ARG A 261 -13.70 8.40 18.25
CA ARG A 261 -12.27 8.41 17.87
C ARG A 261 -11.71 7.00 17.96
N GLY A 262 -10.77 6.69 17.09
CA GLY A 262 -10.09 5.40 17.08
C GLY A 262 -9.14 5.25 15.90
N VAL A 263 -8.39 4.15 15.89
CA VAL A 263 -7.46 3.80 14.83
C VAL A 263 -8.05 2.64 14.04
N LEU A 264 -8.01 2.73 12.72
CA LEU A 264 -8.36 1.63 11.84
C LEU A 264 -7.30 0.52 11.99
N THR A 265 -7.63 -0.58 12.67
CA THR A 265 -6.65 -1.62 12.99
C THR A 265 -6.68 -2.76 11.98
N ASP A 266 -7.84 -3.05 11.42
CA ASP A 266 -8.06 -4.21 10.57
C ASP A 266 -8.84 -3.80 9.32
N MET A 267 -8.42 -4.36 8.18
CA MET A 267 -9.15 -4.27 6.91
C MET A 267 -8.97 -5.56 6.13
N GLU A 268 -10.04 -6.05 5.54
CA GLU A 268 -10.00 -7.08 4.51
C GLU A 268 -10.83 -6.59 3.32
N ILE A 269 -10.32 -6.74 2.11
CA ILE A 269 -11.03 -6.38 0.89
C ILE A 269 -10.80 -7.44 -0.18
N ARG A 270 -11.88 -7.74 -0.90
CA ARG A 270 -11.86 -8.57 -2.10
C ARG A 270 -12.34 -7.75 -3.29
N PHE A 271 -11.52 -7.75 -4.34
CA PHE A 271 -11.81 -7.05 -5.59
C PHE A 271 -12.42 -8.05 -6.57
N PHE A 272 -13.53 -7.68 -7.20
CA PHE A 272 -14.22 -8.51 -8.18
C PHE A 272 -14.16 -7.90 -9.58
N ARG A 273 -14.12 -6.56 -9.66
CA ARG A 273 -14.15 -5.80 -10.91
C ARG A 273 -13.32 -4.53 -10.77
N TYR A 274 -12.94 -3.96 -11.91
CA TYR A 274 -12.42 -2.60 -11.96
C TYR A 274 -13.50 -1.60 -11.56
N ALA A 275 -13.11 -0.61 -10.77
CA ALA A 275 -13.96 0.55 -10.52
C ALA A 275 -13.66 1.59 -11.63
N GLU A 276 -14.54 1.68 -12.62
CA GLU A 276 -14.34 2.53 -13.80
C GLU A 276 -14.47 4.02 -13.44
N LEU A 277 -13.66 4.88 -14.07
CA LEU A 277 -13.70 6.33 -13.86
C LEU A 277 -14.83 7.04 -14.63
N THR A 278 -15.47 6.31 -15.54
CA THR A 278 -16.44 6.82 -16.52
C THR A 278 -17.89 6.65 -16.09
N SER A 279 -18.15 6.06 -14.92
CA SER A 279 -19.49 5.99 -14.34
C SER A 279 -19.46 6.07 -12.82
N ALA A 280 -20.59 6.41 -12.19
CA ALA A 280 -20.67 6.53 -10.74
C ALA A 280 -20.48 5.16 -10.05
N CYS A 281 -19.49 5.08 -9.16
CA CYS A 281 -19.34 3.97 -8.22
C CYS A 281 -19.90 4.36 -6.85
N TRP A 282 -20.72 3.49 -6.26
CA TRP A 282 -21.43 3.72 -5.01
C TRP A 282 -20.82 2.90 -3.88
N ILE A 283 -20.42 3.57 -2.81
CA ILE A 283 -19.87 2.96 -1.59
C ILE A 283 -21.00 2.85 -0.57
N GLU A 284 -21.36 1.63 -0.21
CA GLU A 284 -22.42 1.30 0.73
C GLU A 284 -21.81 0.78 2.04
N THR A 285 -22.17 1.41 3.15
CA THR A 285 -21.75 1.01 4.50
C THR A 285 -22.89 0.27 5.18
N LEU A 286 -22.63 -0.99 5.51
CA LEU A 286 -23.60 -1.90 6.10
C LEU A 286 -23.12 -2.28 7.51
N PRO A 287 -24.05 -2.51 8.45
CA PRO A 287 -23.71 -3.25 9.66
C PRO A 287 -23.11 -4.60 9.27
N ASP A 288 -22.08 -5.01 10.00
CA ASP A 288 -21.54 -6.35 9.88
C ASP A 288 -22.39 -7.31 10.73
N PRO A 289 -23.14 -8.25 10.14
CA PRO A 289 -24.01 -9.16 10.89
C PRO A 289 -23.23 -10.22 11.66
N GLU A 290 -21.98 -10.49 11.27
CA GLU A 290 -21.11 -11.49 11.92
C GLU A 290 -20.19 -10.87 12.97
N ALA A 291 -20.22 -9.54 13.10
CA ALA A 291 -19.44 -8.84 14.09
C ALA A 291 -19.85 -9.21 15.52
N VAL A 292 -18.87 -9.69 16.28
CA VAL A 292 -19.01 -9.81 17.74
C VAL A 292 -18.99 -8.40 18.33
N PRO A 293 -20.06 -7.97 19.04
CA PRO A 293 -20.07 -6.66 19.68
C PRO A 293 -18.96 -6.59 20.72
N ALA A 294 -18.00 -5.68 20.52
CA ALA A 294 -16.98 -5.36 21.50
C ALA A 294 -17.02 -3.84 21.75
N PRO A 295 -16.97 -3.39 23.02
CA PRO A 295 -17.12 -1.97 23.34
C PRO A 295 -15.99 -1.10 22.79
N ASP A 296 -14.83 -1.70 22.50
CA ASP A 296 -13.63 -1.08 22.01
C ASP A 296 -13.42 -1.24 20.50
N ARG A 297 -14.29 -1.95 19.77
CA ARG A 297 -14.18 -2.13 18.31
C ARG A 297 -15.46 -1.75 17.59
N HIS A 298 -15.31 -1.07 16.45
CA HIS A 298 -16.40 -0.70 15.55
C HIS A 298 -16.19 -1.35 14.18
N PRO A 299 -16.67 -2.60 13.99
CA PRO A 299 -16.61 -3.28 12.72
C PRO A 299 -17.66 -2.73 11.75
N VAL A 300 -17.27 -2.62 10.49
CA VAL A 300 -18.16 -2.22 9.38
C VAL A 300 -17.92 -3.11 8.18
N ARG A 301 -19.00 -3.34 7.43
CA ARG A 301 -18.92 -3.92 6.09
C ARG A 301 -19.12 -2.83 5.05
N VAL A 302 -18.26 -2.80 4.03
CA VAL A 302 -18.30 -1.83 2.94
C VAL A 302 -18.42 -2.57 1.63
N VAL A 303 -19.38 -2.20 0.79
CA VAL A 303 -19.58 -2.78 -0.54
C VAL A 303 -19.56 -1.66 -1.56
N ALA A 304 -18.78 -1.83 -2.63
CA ALA A 304 -18.82 -0.94 -3.77
C ALA A 304 -19.67 -1.54 -4.89
N ARG A 305 -20.58 -0.75 -5.45
CA ARG A 305 -21.40 -1.13 -6.60
C ARG A 305 -21.27 -0.13 -7.73
N GLN A 306 -21.16 -0.61 -8.95
CA GLN A 306 -21.12 0.21 -10.15
C GLN A 306 -21.85 -0.53 -11.27
N ASN A 307 -22.77 0.16 -11.95
CA ASN A 307 -23.61 -0.43 -13.01
C ASN A 307 -24.30 -1.73 -12.53
N ASP A 308 -24.90 -1.69 -11.34
CA ASP A 308 -25.57 -2.80 -10.63
C ASP A 308 -24.70 -4.01 -10.25
N GLU A 309 -23.43 -4.00 -10.59
CA GLU A 309 -22.46 -5.03 -10.26
C GLU A 309 -21.67 -4.71 -8.99
N VAL A 310 -21.27 -5.75 -8.26
CA VAL A 310 -20.35 -5.58 -7.11
C VAL A 310 -18.93 -5.42 -7.64
N VAL A 311 -18.29 -4.32 -7.25
CA VAL A 311 -16.91 -3.99 -7.60
C VAL A 311 -15.95 -4.58 -6.57
N PHE A 312 -16.22 -4.33 -5.29
CA PHE A 312 -15.50 -4.93 -4.18
C PHE A 312 -16.42 -5.13 -2.98
N ALA A 313 -16.02 -6.03 -2.08
CA ALA A 313 -16.57 -6.15 -0.73
C ALA A 313 -15.42 -6.10 0.28
N ALA A 314 -15.64 -5.43 1.40
CA ALA A 314 -14.63 -5.24 2.42
C ALA A 314 -15.24 -5.27 3.83
N THR A 315 -14.42 -5.65 4.80
CA THR A 315 -14.64 -5.41 6.22
C THR A 315 -13.54 -4.51 6.76
N ALA A 316 -13.87 -3.72 7.77
CA ALA A 316 -12.92 -2.84 8.43
C ALA A 316 -13.30 -2.67 9.89
N SER A 317 -12.30 -2.54 10.77
CA SER A 317 -12.54 -2.32 12.21
C SER A 317 -11.75 -1.13 12.72
N ILE A 318 -12.46 -0.20 13.35
CA ILE A 318 -11.85 0.89 14.12
C ILE A 318 -11.77 0.44 15.58
N ALA A 319 -10.57 0.37 16.12
CA ALA A 319 -10.35 0.13 17.54
C ALA A 319 -10.26 1.46 18.30
N THR A 320 -10.83 1.48 19.50
CA THR A 320 -10.64 2.56 20.45
C THR A 320 -9.20 2.48 20.94
N ALA A 321 -8.40 3.47 20.58
CA ALA A 321 -7.04 3.60 21.09
C ALA A 321 -6.98 4.86 21.96
N ALA A 322 -6.30 4.76 23.10
CA ALA A 322 -5.88 5.94 23.83
C ALA A 322 -5.03 6.81 22.90
N ALA A 323 -5.08 8.14 23.05
CA ALA A 323 -4.15 8.99 22.32
C ALA A 323 -2.71 8.53 22.61
N ALA A 324 -1.87 8.48 21.58
CA ALA A 324 -0.47 8.15 21.80
C ALA A 324 0.12 9.16 22.79
N PRO A 325 0.92 8.72 23.78
CA PRO A 325 1.50 9.62 24.77
C PRO A 325 2.26 10.76 24.09
N HIS A 326 2.18 11.96 24.68
CA HIS A 326 2.90 13.13 24.18
C HIS A 326 4.40 12.83 24.09
N ARG A 327 5.03 13.31 23.01
CA ARG A 327 6.46 13.14 22.73
C ARG A 327 7.28 13.60 23.93
N ALA A 328 7.97 12.68 24.59
CA ALA A 328 9.14 13.01 25.38
C ALA A 328 10.33 13.11 24.41
N TYR A 329 10.94 14.28 24.31
CA TYR A 329 12.25 14.37 23.67
C TYR A 329 13.24 13.63 24.58
N ALA A 330 13.96 12.64 24.06
CA ALA A 330 15.15 12.18 24.74
C ALA A 330 16.15 13.34 24.70
N GLU A 331 16.53 13.87 25.86
CA GLU A 331 17.66 14.77 25.97
C GLU A 331 18.89 14.00 25.46
N HIS A 332 19.52 14.52 24.40
CA HIS A 332 20.75 13.97 23.85
C HIS A 332 21.96 14.43 24.67
#